data_AF-A0A829HEZ0-F1
#
_entry.id   AF-A0A829HEZ0-F1
#
_cell.length_a   1.000
_cell.length_b   1.000
_cell.length_c   1.000
_cell.angle_alpha   90.00
_cell.angle_beta   90.00
_cell.angle_gamma   90.00
#
_symmetry.space_group_name_H-M   'P 1'
#
loop_
_entity.id
_entity.type
_entity.pdbx_description
1 polymer ?
#
loop_
_entity_poly.entity_id
_entity_poly.type
_entity_poly.pdbx_seq_one_letter_code
_entity_poly.pdbx_strand_id
1 'polypeptide(L)'
;MKVLALLLGTSFLFMGCSETSESKKVEESSQRSNDQNTDRYREKIEAQQQALEDEDRPQFEWPRVDYTKAVATVDLRNDKAILKAVGKTVADQEESTNQNGEPMQSYYFSKDLANYLRVDLSREYVDVAWSFDAKEPAKASVVFNDGQKITRALLGGQAGSALYENIAKGGKVEELHLEDGTVIKNARCGQSMCRYQVAR
;
A
#
# COMPACT_ATOMS: atom_id res chain seq x y z
N MET A 1 77.39 -14.34 -40.35
CA MET A 1 77.99 -13.39 -41.31
C MET A 1 76.92 -12.45 -41.82
N LYS A 2 77.14 -11.13 -41.63
CA LYS A 2 76.85 -9.99 -42.53
C LYS A 2 75.49 -9.96 -43.27
N VAL A 3 74.52 -9.12 -42.88
CA VAL A 3 74.36 -7.66 -43.14
C VAL A 3 73.81 -7.34 -44.54
N LEU A 4 72.58 -6.79 -44.59
CA LEU A 4 72.07 -5.63 -45.36
C LEU A 4 70.53 -5.66 -45.22
N ALA A 5 69.79 -4.79 -44.52
CA ALA A 5 69.76 -3.33 -44.43
C ALA A 5 69.49 -2.64 -45.78
N LEU A 6 68.22 -2.32 -46.07
CA LEU A 6 67.88 -1.12 -46.83
C LEU A 6 66.60 -0.49 -46.27
N LEU A 7 66.80 0.74 -45.80
CA LEU A 7 65.81 1.72 -45.33
C LEU A 7 65.00 2.27 -46.51
N LEU A 8 63.77 2.70 -46.20
CA LEU A 8 63.02 3.87 -46.71
C LEU A 8 61.61 3.72 -46.13
N GLY A 9 61.07 4.54 -45.24
CA GLY A 9 61.34 5.93 -44.90
C GLY A 9 59.99 6.65 -44.94
N THR A 10 59.45 7.07 -43.80
CA THR A 10 58.53 8.21 -43.67
C THR A 10 58.30 8.53 -42.18
N SER A 11 59.03 9.56 -41.76
CA SER A 11 58.64 10.67 -40.91
C SER A 11 57.45 10.53 -39.95
N PHE A 12 57.78 10.75 -38.67
CA PHE A 12 56.97 11.36 -37.63
C PHE A 12 55.80 12.23 -38.13
N LEU A 13 54.65 12.07 -37.48
CA LEU A 13 53.92 13.18 -36.87
C LEU A 13 52.99 12.64 -35.77
N PHE A 14 53.40 12.88 -34.52
CA PHE A 14 52.49 12.97 -33.39
C PHE A 14 51.45 14.04 -33.74
N MET A 15 50.25 13.63 -34.15
CA MET A 15 49.10 14.52 -34.21
C MET A 15 48.38 14.37 -32.87
N GLY A 16 48.79 15.22 -31.92
CA GLY A 16 47.99 15.46 -30.74
C GLY A 16 46.62 15.97 -31.19
N CYS A 17 45.57 15.22 -30.87
CA CYS A 17 44.20 15.71 -30.99
C CYS A 17 44.03 16.88 -30.01
N SER A 18 44.22 18.10 -30.52
CA SER A 18 43.67 19.28 -29.86
C SER A 18 42.16 19.18 -29.98
N GLU A 19 41.50 18.59 -28.98
CA GLU A 19 40.06 18.78 -28.78
C GLU A 19 39.81 20.28 -28.74
N THR A 20 39.23 20.81 -29.81
CA THR A 20 38.84 22.21 -29.89
C THR A 20 37.79 22.47 -28.82
N SER A 21 37.95 23.56 -28.06
CA SER A 21 37.07 23.96 -26.96
C SER A 21 35.58 24.05 -27.34
N GLU A 22 35.28 24.18 -28.63
CA GLU A 22 33.94 24.14 -29.20
C GLU A 22 33.30 22.74 -29.19
N SER A 23 34.05 21.68 -29.51
CA SER A 23 33.50 20.31 -29.53
C SER A 23 33.13 19.84 -28.12
N LYS A 24 33.98 20.14 -27.12
CA LYS A 24 33.67 19.90 -25.70
C LYS A 24 32.46 20.70 -25.20
N LYS A 25 32.32 21.96 -25.63
CA LYS A 25 31.15 22.80 -25.26
C LYS A 25 29.85 22.28 -25.84
N VAL A 26 29.88 21.76 -27.07
CA VAL A 26 28.70 21.21 -27.74
C VAL A 26 28.28 19.89 -27.09
N GLU A 27 29.21 18.98 -26.81
CA GLU A 27 28.93 17.74 -26.06
C GLU A 27 28.42 18.04 -24.64
N GLU A 28 29.07 18.94 -23.89
CA GLU A 28 28.57 19.34 -22.56
C GLU A 28 27.18 19.97 -22.63
N SER A 29 26.88 20.77 -23.67
CA SER A 29 25.54 21.38 -23.83
C SER A 29 24.47 20.37 -24.20
N SER A 30 24.80 19.38 -25.05
CA SER A 30 23.88 18.31 -25.46
C SER A 30 23.64 17.34 -24.30
N GLN A 31 24.68 17.06 -23.51
CA GLN A 31 24.59 16.20 -22.33
C GLN A 31 23.81 16.88 -21.21
N ARG A 32 24.06 18.17 -20.92
CA ARG A 32 23.23 18.98 -20.01
C ARG A 32 21.76 19.07 -20.45
N SER A 33 21.49 19.18 -21.75
CA SER A 33 20.13 19.15 -22.32
C SER A 33 19.44 17.79 -22.09
N ASN A 34 20.16 16.69 -22.29
CA ASN A 34 19.64 15.35 -22.06
C ASN A 34 19.40 15.09 -20.57
N ASP A 35 20.31 15.53 -19.70
CA ASP A 35 20.18 15.43 -18.25
C ASP A 35 18.96 16.24 -17.75
N GLN A 36 18.78 17.48 -18.23
CA GLN A 36 17.60 18.30 -17.92
C GLN A 36 16.29 17.67 -18.39
N ASN A 37 16.28 17.01 -19.56
CA ASN A 37 15.11 16.30 -20.02
C ASN A 37 14.81 15.08 -19.14
N THR A 38 15.83 14.31 -18.76
CA THR A 38 15.68 13.15 -17.85
C THR A 38 15.16 13.56 -16.48
N ASP A 39 15.65 14.66 -15.91
CA ASP A 39 15.17 15.20 -14.64
C ASP A 39 13.70 15.61 -14.73
N ARG A 40 13.32 16.33 -15.80
CA ARG A 40 11.92 16.71 -16.04
C ARG A 40 11.00 15.52 -16.27
N TYR A 41 11.50 14.44 -16.88
CA TYR A 41 10.75 13.20 -17.04
C TYR A 41 10.58 12.48 -15.70
N ARG A 42 11.61 12.42 -14.86
CA ARG A 42 11.50 11.87 -13.50
C ARG A 42 10.50 12.63 -12.65
N GLU A 43 10.58 13.96 -12.62
CA GLU A 43 9.62 14.81 -11.91
C GLU A 43 8.18 14.55 -12.36
N LYS A 44 7.94 14.36 -13.66
CA LYS A 44 6.60 14.02 -14.17
C LYS A 44 6.11 12.65 -13.70
N ILE A 45 6.98 11.65 -13.68
CA ILE A 45 6.63 10.31 -13.21
C ILE A 45 6.36 10.32 -11.71
N GLU A 46 7.20 11.00 -10.92
CA GLU A 46 7.01 11.14 -9.47
C GLU A 46 5.71 11.89 -9.14
N ALA A 47 5.43 13.00 -9.82
CA ALA A 47 4.18 13.74 -9.65
C ALA A 47 2.96 12.90 -10.06
N GLN A 48 3.08 12.11 -11.14
CA GLN A 48 2.01 11.19 -11.56
C GLN A 48 1.81 10.07 -10.53
N GLN A 49 2.88 9.54 -9.95
CA GLN A 49 2.80 8.54 -8.87
C GLN A 49 2.14 9.10 -7.62
N GLN A 50 2.53 10.30 -7.18
CA GLN A 50 1.87 10.97 -6.06
C GLN A 50 0.39 11.21 -6.32
N ALA A 51 0.01 11.66 -7.52
CA ALA A 51 -1.39 11.85 -7.86
C ALA A 51 -2.18 10.53 -7.79
N LEU A 52 -1.60 9.43 -8.27
CA LEU A 52 -2.21 8.10 -8.18
C LEU A 52 -2.33 7.61 -6.73
N GLU A 53 -1.34 7.90 -5.86
CA GLU A 53 -1.40 7.58 -4.44
C GLU A 53 -2.44 8.41 -3.69
N ASP A 54 -2.55 9.70 -4.03
CA ASP A 54 -3.57 10.59 -3.48
C ASP A 54 -4.98 10.19 -3.94
N GLU A 55 -5.12 9.57 -5.11
CA GLU A 55 -6.37 8.96 -5.59
C GLU A 55 -6.64 7.59 -4.92
N ASP A 56 -5.60 6.82 -4.60
CA ASP A 56 -5.65 5.49 -3.95
C ASP A 56 -5.82 5.57 -2.42
N ARG A 57 -6.75 6.41 -1.97
CA ARG A 57 -7.23 6.49 -0.59
C ARG A 57 -8.70 6.90 -0.56
N PRO A 58 -9.39 6.82 0.61
CA PRO A 58 -10.77 7.26 0.72
C PRO A 58 -10.92 8.75 0.35
N GLN A 59 -11.77 9.04 -0.64
CA GLN A 59 -12.01 10.40 -1.16
C GLN A 59 -13.20 11.09 -0.47
N PHE A 60 -13.30 10.97 0.86
CA PHE A 60 -14.32 11.62 1.67
C PHE A 60 -13.83 11.82 3.11
N GLU A 61 -14.50 12.68 3.89
CA GLU A 61 -14.20 12.85 5.32
C GLU A 61 -14.71 11.64 6.12
N TRP A 62 -13.78 10.81 6.59
CA TRP A 62 -14.09 9.62 7.36
C TRP A 62 -14.16 9.89 8.88
N PRO A 63 -14.93 9.09 9.65
CA PRO A 63 -15.08 9.27 11.10
C PRO A 63 -13.77 9.15 11.87
N ARG A 64 -13.45 10.18 12.67
CA ARG A 64 -12.27 10.18 13.56
C ARG A 64 -12.39 9.12 14.66
N VAL A 65 -11.24 8.68 15.18
CA VAL A 65 -11.23 7.74 16.31
C VAL A 65 -11.53 8.47 17.62
N ASP A 66 -12.44 7.91 18.40
CA ASP A 66 -12.62 8.25 19.81
C ASP A 66 -11.63 7.47 20.69
N TYR A 67 -10.51 8.10 21.00
CA TYR A 67 -9.44 7.57 21.87
C TYR A 67 -9.81 7.50 23.36
N THR A 68 -10.93 8.11 23.78
CA THR A 68 -11.31 8.15 25.20
C THR A 68 -11.95 6.85 25.69
N LYS A 69 -12.39 5.99 24.76
CA LYS A 69 -13.03 4.72 25.07
C LYS A 69 -12.02 3.58 25.08
N ALA A 70 -11.82 2.97 26.25
CA ALA A 70 -11.15 1.69 26.33
C ALA A 70 -11.97 0.62 25.60
N VAL A 71 -11.31 -0.22 24.79
CA VAL A 71 -11.93 -1.36 24.11
C VAL A 71 -11.10 -2.59 24.47
N ALA A 72 -11.75 -3.56 25.10
CA ALA A 72 -11.14 -4.84 25.41
C ALA A 72 -10.95 -5.65 24.11
N THR A 73 -9.81 -6.32 24.00
CA THR A 73 -9.53 -7.23 22.89
C THR A 73 -10.44 -8.45 22.97
N VAL A 74 -10.92 -8.91 21.82
CA VAL A 74 -11.56 -10.21 21.69
C VAL A 74 -10.52 -11.28 21.45
N ASP A 75 -10.75 -12.48 21.99
CA ASP A 75 -9.94 -13.65 21.67
C ASP A 75 -10.08 -13.97 20.18
N LEU A 76 -8.96 -13.97 19.45
CA LEU A 76 -8.91 -14.24 18.02
C LEU A 76 -9.38 -15.66 17.66
N ARG A 77 -9.41 -16.60 18.62
CA ARG A 77 -9.93 -17.96 18.45
C ARG A 77 -11.44 -18.07 18.71
N ASN A 78 -12.08 -16.99 19.15
CA ASN A 78 -13.50 -16.97 19.47
C ASN A 78 -14.31 -16.25 18.39
N ASP A 79 -14.64 -16.99 17.32
CA ASP A 79 -15.42 -16.49 16.17
C ASP A 79 -16.71 -15.79 16.59
N LYS A 80 -17.43 -16.35 17.57
CA LYS A 80 -18.67 -15.75 18.07
C LYS A 80 -18.44 -14.38 18.73
N ALA A 81 -17.36 -14.23 19.49
CA ALA A 81 -17.01 -12.96 20.12
C ALA A 81 -16.60 -11.92 19.07
N ILE A 82 -15.83 -12.33 18.05
CA ILE A 82 -15.42 -11.47 16.93
C ILE A 82 -16.64 -10.92 16.19
N LEU A 83 -17.56 -11.80 15.77
CA LEU A 83 -18.77 -11.39 15.06
C LEU A 83 -19.65 -10.48 15.92
N LYS A 84 -19.77 -10.77 17.23
CA LYS A 84 -20.52 -9.93 18.17
C LYS A 84 -19.90 -8.54 18.33
N ALA A 85 -18.58 -8.41 18.21
CA ALA A 85 -17.88 -7.15 18.39
C ALA A 85 -18.19 -6.10 17.31
N VAL A 86 -18.66 -6.54 16.13
CA VAL A 86 -19.19 -5.63 15.11
C VAL A 86 -20.42 -4.86 15.63
N GLY A 87 -21.19 -5.47 16.53
CA GLY A 87 -22.40 -4.86 17.11
C GLY A 87 -23.57 -4.78 16.13
N LYS A 88 -23.55 -5.58 15.05
CA LYS A 88 -24.61 -5.72 14.05
C LYS A 88 -24.94 -7.19 13.82
N THR A 89 -26.16 -7.44 13.36
CA THR A 89 -26.56 -8.77 12.90
C THR A 89 -25.90 -9.07 11.56
N VAL A 90 -25.46 -10.32 11.39
CA VAL A 90 -25.01 -10.84 10.09
C VAL A 90 -26.18 -10.79 9.11
N ALA A 91 -25.95 -10.16 7.96
CA ALA A 91 -26.93 -10.01 6.90
C ALA A 91 -26.89 -11.15 5.88
N ASP A 92 -25.69 -11.71 5.66
CA ASP A 92 -25.45 -12.86 4.79
C ASP A 92 -24.16 -13.60 5.17
N GLN A 93 -24.04 -14.86 4.74
CA GLN A 93 -22.86 -15.69 4.99
C GLN A 93 -22.55 -16.60 3.80
N GLU A 94 -21.26 -16.79 3.52
CA GLU A 94 -20.78 -17.59 2.38
C GLU A 94 -19.61 -18.48 2.80
N GLU A 95 -19.69 -19.76 2.45
CA GLU A 95 -18.58 -20.71 2.58
C GLU A 95 -17.60 -20.53 1.41
N SER A 96 -16.31 -20.48 1.71
CA SER A 96 -15.25 -20.32 0.72
C SER A 96 -13.97 -21.04 1.15
N THR A 97 -12.91 -20.86 0.37
CA THR A 97 -11.56 -21.33 0.71
C THR A 97 -10.60 -20.16 0.66
N ASN A 98 -9.61 -20.16 1.55
CA ASN A 98 -8.56 -19.16 1.53
C ASN A 98 -7.51 -19.46 0.42
N GLN A 99 -6.49 -18.61 0.33
CA GLN A 99 -5.43 -18.75 -0.68
C GLN A 99 -4.61 -20.06 -0.54
N ASN A 100 -4.64 -20.68 0.64
CA ASN A 100 -3.98 -21.96 0.93
C ASN A 100 -4.92 -23.16 0.74
N GLY A 101 -6.19 -22.94 0.36
CA GLY A 101 -7.20 -23.98 0.23
C GLY A 101 -7.88 -24.38 1.54
N GLU A 102 -7.60 -23.69 2.66
CA GLU A 102 -8.25 -23.96 3.95
C GLU A 102 -9.69 -23.40 3.95
N PRO A 103 -10.62 -24.08 4.65
CA PRO A 103 -11.99 -23.59 4.79
C PRO A 103 -12.04 -22.19 5.43
N MET A 104 -12.88 -21.33 4.85
CA MET A 104 -13.10 -19.97 5.30
C MET A 104 -14.59 -19.65 5.26
N GLN A 105 -15.10 -18.99 6.30
CA GLN A 105 -16.48 -18.52 6.35
C GLN A 105 -16.51 -16.99 6.28
N SER A 106 -17.15 -16.46 5.25
CA SER A 106 -17.37 -15.03 5.07
C SER A 106 -18.68 -14.60 5.70
N TYR A 107 -18.66 -13.51 6.46
CA TYR A 107 -19.82 -12.90 7.10
C TYR A 107 -19.98 -11.46 6.64
N TYR A 108 -21.13 -11.16 6.03
CA TYR A 108 -21.46 -9.83 5.54
C TYR A 108 -22.43 -9.15 6.50
N PHE A 109 -22.19 -7.89 6.82
CA PHE A 109 -23.02 -7.10 7.76
C PHE A 109 -23.94 -6.09 7.06
N SER A 110 -24.04 -6.18 5.73
CA SER A 110 -24.92 -5.37 4.89
C SER A 110 -25.25 -6.14 3.61
N LYS A 111 -26.44 -5.90 3.05
CA LYS A 111 -26.81 -6.36 1.69
C LYS A 111 -26.46 -5.33 0.60
N ASP A 112 -26.06 -4.13 0.99
CA ASP A 112 -25.60 -3.09 0.08
C ASP A 112 -24.15 -3.40 -0.34
N LEU A 113 -23.97 -3.86 -1.57
CA LEU A 113 -22.67 -4.24 -2.11
C LEU A 113 -21.72 -3.05 -2.33
N ALA A 114 -22.23 -1.81 -2.33
CA ALA A 114 -21.38 -0.62 -2.38
C ALA A 114 -20.87 -0.25 -0.98
N ASN A 115 -21.66 -0.53 0.06
CA ASN A 115 -21.38 -0.13 1.44
C ASN A 115 -21.59 -1.31 2.41
N TYR A 116 -20.54 -2.07 2.66
CA TYR A 116 -20.57 -3.24 3.55
C TYR A 116 -19.29 -3.42 4.34
N LEU A 117 -19.43 -4.08 5.49
CA LEU A 117 -18.33 -4.74 6.21
C LEU A 117 -18.45 -6.24 5.96
N ARG A 118 -17.31 -6.88 5.67
CA ARG A 118 -17.12 -8.32 5.61
C ARG A 118 -16.05 -8.73 6.61
N VAL A 119 -16.31 -9.82 7.32
CA VAL A 119 -15.33 -10.50 8.16
C VAL A 119 -15.23 -11.93 7.67
N ASP A 120 -14.03 -12.34 7.24
CA ASP A 120 -13.75 -13.70 6.84
C ASP A 120 -13.00 -14.41 7.98
N LEU A 121 -13.55 -15.54 8.43
CA LEU A 121 -13.00 -16.34 9.52
C LEU A 121 -12.43 -17.63 8.96
N SER A 122 -11.12 -17.82 9.13
CA SER A 122 -10.43 -19.07 8.82
C SER A 122 -9.68 -19.57 10.05
N ARG A 123 -9.10 -20.77 9.97
CA ARG A 123 -8.23 -21.26 11.06
C ARG A 123 -6.92 -20.47 11.18
N GLU A 124 -6.45 -19.90 10.08
CA GLU A 124 -5.13 -19.26 9.98
C GLU A 124 -5.16 -17.75 10.23
N TYR A 125 -6.30 -17.11 9.97
CA TYR A 125 -6.43 -15.66 10.10
C TYR A 125 -7.89 -15.18 10.17
N VAL A 126 -8.06 -13.94 10.62
CA VAL A 126 -9.25 -13.10 10.45
C VAL A 126 -8.97 -12.08 9.34
N ASP A 127 -9.74 -12.08 8.25
CA ASP A 127 -9.71 -11.01 7.25
C ASP A 127 -10.85 -10.04 7.54
N VAL A 128 -10.54 -8.75 7.55
CA VAL A 128 -11.53 -7.69 7.71
C VAL A 128 -11.44 -6.81 6.49
N ALA A 129 -12.55 -6.66 5.78
CA ALA A 129 -12.66 -5.79 4.63
C ALA A 129 -13.94 -4.97 4.71
N TRP A 130 -13.85 -3.69 4.37
CA TRP A 130 -15.05 -2.87 4.22
C TRP A 130 -15.02 -2.05 2.94
N SER A 131 -16.08 -2.20 2.16
CA SER A 131 -16.33 -1.48 0.92
C SER A 131 -17.19 -0.26 1.20
N PHE A 132 -16.93 0.83 0.48
CA PHE A 132 -17.65 2.08 0.64
C PHE A 132 -17.76 2.84 -0.69
N ASP A 133 -18.83 3.60 -0.85
CA ASP A 133 -18.97 4.58 -1.94
C ASP A 133 -18.77 5.99 -1.38
N ALA A 134 -17.66 6.64 -1.76
CA ALA A 134 -17.36 8.02 -1.36
C ALA A 134 -18.41 9.03 -1.86
N LYS A 135 -19.21 8.68 -2.88
CA LYS A 135 -20.34 9.50 -3.36
C LYS A 135 -21.56 9.43 -2.43
N GLU A 136 -21.59 8.47 -1.51
CA GLU A 136 -22.61 8.30 -0.47
C GLU A 136 -22.00 8.47 0.94
N PRO A 137 -21.49 9.66 1.31
CA PRO A 137 -20.64 9.84 2.49
C PRO A 137 -21.31 9.44 3.82
N ALA A 138 -22.65 9.55 3.92
CA ALA A 138 -23.38 9.09 5.09
C ALA A 138 -23.32 7.56 5.26
N LYS A 139 -23.46 6.80 4.17
CA LYS A 139 -23.35 5.34 4.20
C LYS A 139 -21.90 4.90 4.39
N ALA A 140 -20.96 5.53 3.68
CA ALA A 140 -19.54 5.29 3.84
C ALA A 140 -19.09 5.51 5.30
N SER A 141 -19.56 6.58 5.95
CA SER A 141 -19.28 6.86 7.36
C SER A 141 -19.80 5.77 8.29
N VAL A 142 -20.97 5.18 8.02
CA VAL A 142 -21.48 4.04 8.82
C VAL A 142 -20.54 2.86 8.72
N VAL A 143 -20.10 2.53 7.50
CA VAL A 143 -19.19 1.40 7.26
C VAL A 143 -17.81 1.63 7.89
N PHE A 144 -17.26 2.85 7.82
CA PHE A 144 -16.01 3.18 8.52
C PHE A 144 -16.13 3.08 10.03
N ASN A 145 -17.27 3.45 10.61
CA ASN A 145 -17.51 3.24 12.05
C ASN A 145 -17.54 1.76 12.40
N ASP A 146 -18.09 0.89 11.54
CA ASP A 146 -18.06 -0.55 11.75
C ASP A 146 -16.63 -1.10 11.64
N GLY A 147 -15.88 -0.68 10.60
CA GLY A 147 -14.47 -0.99 10.42
C GLY A 147 -13.62 -0.58 11.63
N GLN A 148 -13.83 0.63 12.15
CA GLN A 148 -13.15 1.10 13.36
C GLN A 148 -13.46 0.24 14.59
N LYS A 149 -14.75 -0.11 14.80
CA LYS A 149 -15.18 -0.93 15.94
C LYS A 149 -14.53 -2.31 15.92
N ILE A 150 -14.60 -3.01 14.79
CA ILE A 150 -14.04 -4.36 14.68
C ILE A 150 -12.51 -4.33 14.79
N THR A 151 -11.85 -3.33 14.21
CA THR A 151 -10.39 -3.17 14.30
C THR A 151 -9.92 -2.96 15.73
N ARG A 152 -10.63 -2.12 16.50
CA ARG A 152 -10.34 -1.91 17.93
C ARG A 152 -10.68 -3.13 18.78
N ALA A 153 -11.69 -3.91 18.39
CA ALA A 153 -12.00 -5.15 19.09
C ALA A 153 -10.93 -6.22 18.87
N LEU A 154 -10.39 -6.35 17.66
CA LEU A 154 -9.36 -7.34 17.34
C LEU A 154 -7.98 -6.97 17.90
N LEU A 155 -7.63 -5.68 17.87
CA LEU A 155 -6.27 -5.21 18.15
C LEU A 155 -6.16 -4.36 19.44
N GLY A 156 -7.29 -4.10 20.09
CA GLY A 156 -7.36 -3.25 21.28
C GLY A 156 -7.48 -1.77 20.93
N GLY A 157 -7.72 -0.96 21.97
CA GLY A 157 -8.00 0.47 21.83
C GLY A 157 -6.88 1.25 21.13
N GLN A 158 -5.62 1.09 21.55
CA GLN A 158 -4.51 1.89 21.02
C GLN A 158 -4.05 1.41 19.64
N ALA A 159 -3.64 0.14 19.51
CA ALA A 159 -3.11 -0.41 18.26
C ALA A 159 -4.18 -0.43 17.16
N GLY A 160 -5.42 -0.80 17.49
CA GLY A 160 -6.51 -0.80 16.51
C GLY A 160 -6.86 0.60 15.99
N SER A 161 -6.85 1.61 16.86
CA SER A 161 -7.07 3.00 16.45
C SER A 161 -5.93 3.52 15.57
N ALA A 162 -4.68 3.23 15.94
CA ALA A 162 -3.51 3.62 15.17
C ALA A 162 -3.51 2.98 13.77
N LEU A 163 -3.82 1.68 13.66
CA LEU A 163 -3.92 0.99 12.38
C LEU A 163 -5.02 1.61 11.51
N TYR A 164 -6.23 1.77 12.06
CA TYR A 164 -7.37 2.36 11.34
C TYR A 164 -7.04 3.75 10.78
N GLU A 165 -6.50 4.65 11.61
CA GLU A 165 -6.16 5.99 11.14
C GLU A 165 -5.05 5.98 10.09
N ASN A 166 -4.04 5.13 10.27
CA ASN A 166 -2.94 5.02 9.32
C ASN A 166 -3.46 4.64 7.93
N ILE A 167 -4.26 3.57 7.85
CA ILE A 167 -4.77 3.11 6.56
C ILE A 167 -5.79 4.07 5.95
N ALA A 168 -6.64 4.71 6.76
CA ALA A 168 -7.61 5.68 6.28
C ALA A 168 -6.96 6.96 5.71
N LYS A 169 -5.73 7.29 6.15
CA LYS A 169 -4.91 8.37 5.58
C LYS A 169 -4.16 7.98 4.29
N GLY A 170 -4.27 6.72 3.85
CA GLY A 170 -3.56 6.16 2.69
C GLY A 170 -2.31 5.35 3.06
N GLY A 171 -2.02 5.17 4.35
CA GLY A 171 -0.92 4.34 4.82
C GLY A 171 -1.10 2.87 4.42
N LYS A 172 0.00 2.20 4.07
CA LYS A 172 0.05 0.79 3.69
C LYS A 172 0.97 0.05 4.66
N VAL A 173 0.53 -1.11 5.14
CA VAL A 173 1.27 -1.96 6.07
C VAL A 173 1.27 -3.37 5.52
N GLU A 174 2.41 -3.81 5.00
CA GLU A 174 2.56 -5.19 4.51
C GLU A 174 2.54 -6.19 5.67
N GLU A 175 3.27 -5.89 6.74
CA GLU A 175 3.30 -6.70 7.96
C GLU A 175 3.61 -5.82 9.18
N LEU A 176 2.90 -6.04 10.28
CA LEU A 176 3.10 -5.37 11.56
C LEU A 176 2.99 -6.39 12.70
N HIS A 177 3.99 -6.39 13.58
CA HIS A 177 4.03 -7.23 14.78
C HIS A 177 3.71 -6.38 15.99
N LEU A 178 2.72 -6.80 16.79
CA LEU A 178 2.40 -6.19 18.06
C LEU A 178 3.18 -6.86 19.19
N GLU A 179 3.28 -6.17 20.34
CA GLU A 179 4.03 -6.66 21.51
C GLU A 179 3.48 -7.97 22.09
N ASP A 180 2.18 -8.24 21.89
CA ASP A 180 1.52 -9.46 22.33
C ASP A 180 1.70 -10.64 21.35
N GLY A 181 2.48 -10.46 20.28
CA GLY A 181 2.73 -11.45 19.24
C GLY A 181 1.68 -11.48 18.12
N THR A 182 0.66 -10.61 18.16
CA THR A 182 -0.31 -10.48 17.07
C THR A 182 0.38 -9.98 15.81
N VAL A 183 0.14 -10.65 14.69
CA VAL A 183 0.66 -10.26 13.37
C VAL A 183 -0.47 -9.76 12.49
N ILE A 184 -0.32 -8.55 11.97
CA ILE A 184 -1.25 -7.91 11.03
C ILE A 184 -0.59 -7.87 9.66
N LYS A 185 -1.32 -8.21 8.60
CA LYS A 185 -0.82 -8.20 7.23
C LYS A 185 -1.73 -7.45 6.27
N ASN A 186 -1.16 -6.98 5.17
CA ASN A 186 -1.89 -6.45 4.02
C ASN A 186 -2.85 -5.30 4.36
N ALA A 187 -2.54 -4.47 5.37
CA ALA A 187 -3.44 -3.43 5.84
C ALA A 187 -3.34 -2.18 4.96
N ARG A 188 -4.46 -1.76 4.37
CA ARG A 188 -4.54 -0.56 3.52
C ARG A 188 -5.99 -0.14 3.27
N CYS A 189 -6.18 1.13 2.92
CA CYS A 189 -7.36 1.62 2.24
C CYS A 189 -7.00 2.11 0.85
N GLY A 190 -7.83 1.78 -0.14
CA GLY A 190 -7.84 2.43 -1.44
C GLY A 190 -9.05 3.34 -1.59
N GLN A 191 -9.42 3.62 -2.84
CA GLN A 191 -10.52 4.54 -3.16
C GLN A 191 -11.91 4.07 -2.68
N SER A 192 -12.15 2.76 -2.62
CA SER A 192 -13.47 2.18 -2.34
C SER A 192 -13.47 1.03 -1.33
N MET A 193 -12.29 0.62 -0.84
CA MET A 193 -12.21 -0.47 0.12
C MET A 193 -11.00 -0.33 1.04
N CYS A 194 -11.22 -0.64 2.30
CA CYS A 194 -10.15 -0.89 3.27
C CYS A 194 -10.12 -2.37 3.64
N ARG A 195 -8.93 -2.89 3.93
CA ARG A 195 -8.78 -4.27 4.38
C ARG A 195 -7.53 -4.49 5.21
N TYR A 196 -7.50 -5.58 5.97
CA TYR A 196 -6.31 -6.14 6.61
C TYR A 196 -6.58 -7.58 7.06
N GLN A 197 -5.52 -8.30 7.42
CA GLN A 197 -5.59 -9.63 8.00
C GLN A 197 -4.91 -9.68 9.35
N VAL A 198 -5.45 -10.45 10.28
CA VAL A 198 -4.85 -10.74 11.60
C VAL A 198 -4.59 -12.24 11.69
N ALA A 199 -3.34 -12.64 11.92
CA ALA A 199 -2.95 -14.04 12.04
C ALA A 199 -3.53 -14.70 13.31
N ARG A 200 -3.78 -16.02 13.23
CA ARG A 200 -4.31 -16.88 14.33
C ARG A 200 -3.33 -17.97 14.75
#